data_AF-A0A2N5H8J8-F1
#
_entry.id   AF-A0A2N5H8J8-F1
#
_cell.length_a   1.000
_cell.length_b   1.000
_cell.length_c   1.000
_cell.angle_alpha   90.00
_cell.angle_beta   90.00
_cell.angle_gamma   90.00
#
_symmetry.space_group_name_H-M   'P 1'
#
loop_
_entity.id
_entity.type
_entity.pdbx_description
1 polymer ?
#
loop_
_entity_poly.entity_id
_entity_poly.type
_entity_poly.pdbx_seq_one_letter_code
_entity_poly.pdbx_strand_id
1 'polypeptide(L)' 'MSQNSSSWALFLGFLTGVFWILSVHLGWIGTALGVIGLGGLIVTVIKFLIVLIGILAFLIFGYYVFKKAWHNRG' A
#
# COMPACT_ATOMS: atom_id res chain seq x y z
N MET A 1 -12.48 23.85 -15.02
CA MET A 1 -11.18 23.30 -14.57
C MET A 1 -11.40 22.50 -13.28
N SER A 2 -11.64 21.17 -13.33
CA SER A 2 -11.73 20.36 -12.09
C SER A 2 -11.48 18.84 -12.23
N GLN A 3 -11.11 18.31 -13.40
CA GLN A 3 -10.89 16.86 -13.58
C GLN A 3 -9.53 16.33 -13.08
N ASN A 4 -8.55 17.21 -12.78
CA ASN A 4 -7.18 16.78 -12.44
C ASN A 4 -7.01 16.26 -11.01
N SER A 5 -7.79 16.74 -10.04
CA SER A 5 -7.62 16.40 -8.62
C SER A 5 -7.91 14.92 -8.34
N SER A 6 -8.93 14.35 -8.99
CA SER A 6 -9.32 12.95 -8.78
C SER A 6 -8.30 11.95 -9.36
N SER A 7 -7.67 12.28 -10.49
CA SER A 7 -6.61 11.44 -11.07
C SER A 7 -5.34 11.43 -10.20
N TRP A 8 -4.98 12.59 -9.64
CA TRP A 8 -3.84 12.70 -8.73
C TRP A 8 -4.05 11.93 -7.43
N ALA A 9 -5.25 11.97 -6.85
CA ALA A 9 -5.56 11.23 -5.63
C ALA A 9 -5.46 9.70 -5.83
N LEU A 10 -5.96 9.19 -6.96
CA LEU A 10 -5.83 7.76 -7.31
C LEU A 10 -4.37 7.35 -7.53
N PHE A 11 -3.58 8.20 -8.18
CA PHE A 11 -2.16 7.94 -8.42
C PHE A 11 -1.35 7.95 -7.11
N LEU A 12 -1.60 8.93 -6.23
CA LEU A 12 -0.96 9.01 -4.92
C LEU A 12 -1.32 7.82 -4.03
N GLY A 13 -2.57 7.36 -4.04
CA GLY A 13 -2.97 6.16 -3.31
C GLY A 13 -2.32 4.89 -3.85
N PHE A 14 -2.16 4.78 -5.17
CA PHE A 14 -1.39 3.68 -5.80
C PHE A 14 0.09 3.75 -5.41
N LEU A 15 0.72 4.91 -5.52
CA LEU A 15 2.13 5.12 -5.16
C LEU A 15 2.37 4.83 -3.67
N THR A 16 1.41 5.20 -2.81
CA THR A 16 1.42 4.89 -1.38
C THR A 16 1.34 3.38 -1.14
N GLY A 17 0.46 2.67 -1.85
CA GLY A 17 0.38 1.20 -1.78
C GLY A 17 1.66 0.51 -2.25
N VAL A 18 2.25 0.96 -3.35
CA VAL A 18 3.55 0.48 -3.85
C VAL A 18 4.65 0.70 -2.82
N PHE A 19 4.72 1.91 -2.25
CA PHE A 19 5.71 2.26 -1.23
C PHE A 19 5.54 1.41 0.03
N TRP A 20 4.29 1.11 0.42
CA TRP A 20 3.98 0.25 1.55
C TRP A 20 4.50 -1.17 1.34
N ILE A 21 4.24 -1.77 0.17
CA ILE A 21 4.74 -3.11 -0.17
C ILE A 21 6.27 -3.11 -0.23
N LEU A 22 6.89 -2.09 -0.83
CA LEU A 22 8.35 -1.98 -0.86
C LEU A 22 8.95 -1.91 0.55
N SER A 23 8.35 -1.12 1.44
CA SER A 23 8.78 -0.96 2.82
C SER A 23 8.61 -2.25 3.65
N VAL A 24 7.56 -3.03 3.37
CA VAL A 24 7.39 -4.39 3.88
C VAL A 24 8.50 -5.31 3.36
N HIS A 25 8.76 -5.29 2.05
CA HIS A 25 9.69 -6.21 1.39
C HIS A 25 11.14 -5.94 1.78
N LEU A 26 11.53 -4.67 1.96
CA LEU A 26 12.81 -4.26 2.53
C LEU A 26 12.94 -4.60 4.02
N GLY A 27 11.87 -5.07 4.68
CA GLY A 27 11.89 -5.48 6.08
C GLY A 27 11.88 -4.32 7.08
N TRP A 28 11.73 -3.07 6.64
CA TRP A 28 11.79 -1.87 7.49
C TRP A 28 10.74 -1.88 8.59
N ILE A 29 9.53 -2.36 8.28
CA ILE A 29 8.46 -2.52 9.27
C ILE A 29 8.87 -3.54 10.35
N GLY A 30 9.57 -4.62 9.96
CA GLY A 30 10.11 -5.59 10.92
C GLY A 30 11.18 -5.00 11.81
N THR A 31 12.09 -4.21 11.24
CA THR A 31 13.16 -3.54 11.98
C THR A 31 12.58 -2.51 12.94
N ALA A 32 11.62 -1.69 12.51
CA ALA A 32 10.96 -0.70 13.36
C ALA A 32 10.19 -1.34 14.52
N LEU A 33 9.45 -2.42 14.28
CA LEU A 33 8.77 -3.18 15.34
C LEU A 33 9.76 -3.84 16.31
N GLY A 34 10.90 -4.33 15.81
CA GLY A 34 11.97 -4.87 16.64
C GLY A 34 12.65 -3.80 17.51
N VAL A 35 12.82 -2.58 17.00
CA VAL A 35 13.38 -1.43 17.73
C VAL A 35 12.46 -0.99 18.88
N ILE A 36 11.15 -1.14 18.75
CA ILE A 36 10.17 -0.81 19.79
C ILE A 36 10.16 -1.88 20.92
N GLY A 37 10.99 -2.92 20.83
CA GLY A 37 11.14 -3.93 21.88
C GLY A 37 9.97 -4.92 21.96
N LEU A 38 9.07 -4.89 20.96
CA LEU A 38 8.04 -5.91 20.81
C LEU A 38 8.72 -7.17 20.28
N GLY A 39 8.83 -8.19 21.13
CA GLY A 39 9.41 -9.49 20.78
C GLY A 39 8.34 -10.58 20.60
N GLY A 40 8.55 -11.49 19.65
CA GLY A 40 7.78 -12.73 19.55
C GLY A 40 6.50 -12.68 18.71
N LEU A 41 5.52 -13.52 19.09
CA LEU A 41 4.34 -13.86 18.29
C LEU A 41 3.43 -12.65 17.95
N ILE A 42 3.37 -11.67 18.84
CA ILE A 42 2.60 -10.43 18.65
C ILE A 42 3.14 -9.59 17.50
N VAL A 43 4.47 -9.48 17.35
CA VAL A 43 5.06 -8.78 16.20
C VAL A 43 4.74 -9.49 14.91
N THR A 44 4.81 -10.82 14.89
CA THR A 44 4.47 -11.59 13.70
C THR A 44 3.02 -11.35 13.27
N VAL A 45 2.07 -11.34 14.22
CA VAL A 45 0.66 -11.08 13.94
C VAL A 45 0.42 -9.64 13.48
N ILE A 46 0.98 -8.64 14.16
CA ILE A 46 0.85 -7.23 13.77
C ILE A 46 1.47 -6.99 12.40
N LYS A 47 2.66 -7.52 12.17
CA LYS A 47 3.36 -7.41 10.89
C LYS A 47 2.52 -8.06 9.78
N PHE A 48 1.94 -9.25 10.03
CA PHE A 48 1.02 -9.90 9.09
C PHE A 48 -0.21 -9.04 8.76
N LEU A 49 -0.86 -8.44 9.77
CA LEU A 49 -1.99 -7.54 9.57
C LEU A 49 -1.63 -6.31 8.72
N ILE A 50 -0.48 -5.68 9.01
CA ILE A 50 0.01 -4.51 8.25
C ILE A 50 0.30 -4.90 6.80
N VAL A 51 0.91 -6.05 6.56
CA VAL A 51 1.16 -6.56 5.21
C VAL A 51 -0.15 -6.83 4.48
N LEU A 52 -1.12 -7.45 5.15
CA LEU A 52 -2.42 -7.76 4.57
C LEU A 52 -3.17 -6.48 4.15
N ILE A 53 -3.16 -5.45 5.01
CA ILE A 53 -3.75 -4.14 4.71
C ILE A 53 -3.02 -3.46 3.55
N GLY A 54 -1.68 -3.51 3.55
CA GLY A 54 -0.87 -2.94 2.47
C GLY A 54 -1.15 -3.58 1.11
N ILE A 55 -1.27 -4.92 1.07
CA ILE A 55 -1.66 -5.67 -0.12
C ILE A 55 -3.07 -5.27 -0.56
N LEU A 56 -4.04 -5.22 0.36
CA LEU A 56 -5.42 -4.88 0.04
C LEU A 56 -5.54 -3.46 -0.55
N ALA A 57 -4.82 -2.50 0.05
CA ALA A 57 -4.74 -1.12 -0.45
C ALA A 57 -4.12 -1.08 -1.85
N PHE A 58 -3.01 -1.78 -2.07
CA PHE A 58 -2.39 -1.88 -3.40
C PHE A 58 -3.32 -2.50 -4.44
N LEU A 59 -4.05 -3.56 -4.09
CA LEU A 59 -4.94 -4.28 -5.00
C LEU A 59 -6.16 -3.43 -5.38
N ILE A 60 -6.75 -2.71 -4.41
CA ILE A 60 -7.86 -1.77 -4.66
C ILE A 60 -7.38 -0.62 -5.53
N PHE A 61 -6.30 0.08 -5.15
CA PHE A 61 -5.81 1.23 -5.93
C PHE A 61 -5.30 0.82 -7.31
N GLY A 62 -4.59 -0.30 -7.41
CA GLY A 62 -4.15 -0.87 -8.69
C GLY A 62 -5.33 -1.18 -9.59
N TYR A 63 -6.35 -1.87 -9.07
CA TYR A 63 -7.56 -2.17 -9.82
C TYR A 63 -8.28 -0.91 -10.32
N TYR A 64 -8.39 0.14 -9.49
CA TYR A 64 -8.97 1.42 -9.90
C TYR A 64 -8.17 2.13 -10.98
N VAL A 65 -6.83 2.14 -10.89
CA VAL A 65 -5.94 2.72 -11.91
C VAL A 65 -6.05 1.94 -13.22
N PHE A 66 -6.00 0.60 -13.18
CA PHE A 66 -6.16 -0.25 -14.36
C PHE A 66 -7.54 -0.05 -15.00
N LYS A 67 -8.61 0.00 -14.21
CA LYS A 67 -9.97 0.25 -14.70
C LYS A 67 -10.07 1.61 -15.41
N LYS A 68 -9.49 2.66 -14.84
CA LYS A 68 -9.51 4.01 -15.43
C LYS A 68 -8.64 4.11 -16.69
N ALA A 69 -7.47 3.46 -16.70
CA ALA A 69 -6.60 3.39 -17.85
C ALA A 69 -7.22 2.61 -19.02
N TRP A 70 -7.98 1.56 -18.71
CA TRP A 70 -8.70 0.77 -19.71
C TRP A 70 -9.91 1.51 -20.28
N HIS A 71 -10.64 2.26 -19.45
CA HIS A 71 -11.81 3.02 -19.89
C HIS A 71 -11.46 4.23 -20.79
N ASN A 72 -10.27 4.80 -20.68
CA ASN A 72 -9.80 5.87 -21.56
C ASN A 72 -9.24 5.38 -22.91
N ARG A 73 -9.22 4.06 -23.17
CA ARG A 73 -8.78 3.46 -24.44
C ARG A 73 -9.92 2.88 -25.28
N GLY A 74 -11.18 3.00 -24.83
CA GLY A 74 -12.39 2.67 -25.61
C GLY A 74 -13.21 3.92 -25.85
#